data_AF-A0A7X1XKR6-F1
#
_entry.id   AF-A0A7X1XKR6-F1
#
_cell.length_a   1.000
_cell.length_b   1.000
_cell.length_c   1.000
_cell.angle_alpha   90.00
_cell.angle_beta   90.00
_cell.angle_gamma   90.00
#
_symmetry.space_group_name_H-M   'P 1'
#
loop_
_entity.id
_entity.type
_entity.pdbx_description
1 polymer ?
#
loop_
_entity_poly.entity_id
_entity_poly.type
_entity_poly.pdbx_seq_one_letter_code
_entity_poly.pdbx_strand_id
1 'polypeptide(L)'
;MSYSELSVEERATIQISRAQGFSLRKIACLITRSPSTISRELRRNRDVCGGYSARMAQQQMQARRQGCRPKRKLLPGSERFELV
;
A
#
# COMPACT_ATOMS: atom_id res chain seq x y z
N MET A 1 -1.92 2.41 18.90
CA MET A 1 -1.22 1.73 17.78
C MET A 1 -1.19 2.68 16.59
N SER A 2 0.00 3.12 16.17
CA SER A 2 0.13 3.96 14.98
C SER A 2 0.17 3.08 13.73
N TYR A 3 -0.67 3.38 12.75
CA TYR A 3 -0.69 2.68 11.47
C TYR A 3 0.41 3.24 10.57
N SER A 4 1.42 2.42 10.27
CA SER A 4 2.47 2.75 9.31
C SER A 4 2.21 1.99 8.00
N GLU A 5 2.01 2.73 6.92
CA GLU A 5 1.99 2.15 5.58
C GLU A 5 3.40 1.81 5.10
N LEU A 6 3.47 0.89 4.12
CA LEU A 6 4.70 0.65 3.37
C LEU A 6 4.90 1.79 2.38
N SER A 7 6.09 2.37 2.41
CA SER A 7 6.58 3.34 1.43
C SER A 7 6.78 2.70 0.06
N VAL A 8 6.91 3.54 -0.97
CA VAL A 8 7.21 3.09 -2.33
C VAL A 8 8.56 2.38 -2.39
N GLU A 9 9.54 2.87 -1.63
CA GLU A 9 10.89 2.28 -1.54
C GLU A 9 10.83 0.88 -0.92
N GLU A 10 10.14 0.71 0.22
CA GLU A 10 9.99 -0.60 0.84
C GLU A 10 9.31 -1.60 -0.11
N ARG A 11 8.32 -1.13 -0.88
CA ARG A 11 7.64 -1.97 -1.90
C ARG A 11 8.58 -2.36 -3.04
N ALA A 12 9.43 -1.45 -3.50
CA ALA A 12 10.45 -1.74 -4.51
C ALA A 12 11.48 -2.75 -3.98
N THR A 13 11.94 -2.60 -2.73
CA THR A 13 12.85 -3.54 -2.08
C THR A 13 12.24 -4.94 -1.96
N ILE A 14 10.94 -5.04 -1.63
CA ILE A 14 10.23 -6.33 -1.63
C ILE A 14 10.25 -6.96 -3.02
N GLN A 15 9.97 -6.19 -4.08
CA GLN A 15 9.96 -6.71 -5.45
C GLN A 15 11.34 -7.21 -5.89
N ILE A 16 12.38 -6.41 -5.69
CA ILE A 16 13.77 -6.76 -6.05
C ILE A 16 14.23 -7.98 -5.26
N SER A 17 14.00 -8.00 -3.94
CA SER A 17 14.43 -9.10 -3.09
C SER A 17 13.72 -10.42 -3.42
N ARG A 18 12.47 -10.36 -3.89
CA ARG A 18 11.74 -11.55 -4.37
C ARG A 18 12.31 -12.07 -5.68
N ALA A 19 12.69 -11.18 -6.60
CA ALA A 19 13.38 -11.57 -7.84
C ALA A 19 14.74 -12.22 -7.55
N GLN A 20 15.43 -11.80 -6.49
CA GLN A 20 16.68 -12.40 -5.98
C GLN A 20 16.47 -13.71 -5.20
N GLY A 21 15.23 -14.17 -5.00
CA GLY A 21 14.93 -15.42 -4.28
C GLY A 21 15.03 -15.33 -2.75
N PHE A 22 15.02 -14.14 -2.15
CA PHE A 22 15.10 -14.01 -0.70
C PHE A 22 13.83 -14.49 0.01
N SER A 23 14.02 -15.06 1.20
CA SER A 23 12.94 -15.46 2.09
C SER A 23 12.26 -14.24 2.71
N LEU A 24 10.97 -14.36 3.07
CA LEU A 24 10.20 -13.25 3.67
C LEU A 24 10.86 -12.67 4.92
N ARG A 25 11.49 -13.51 5.74
CA ARG A 25 12.21 -13.08 6.95
C ARG A 25 13.45 -12.25 6.62
N LYS A 26 14.18 -12.61 5.56
CA LYS A 26 15.35 -11.83 5.11
C LYS A 26 14.92 -10.46 4.60
N ILE A 27 13.86 -10.40 3.79
CA ILE A 27 13.32 -9.12 3.30
C ILE A 27 12.85 -8.25 4.46
N ALA A 28 12.16 -8.85 5.44
CA ALA A 28 11.67 -8.17 6.64
C ALA A 28 12.81 -7.53 7.45
N CYS A 29 13.93 -8.24 7.60
CA CYS A 29 15.13 -7.72 8.24
C CYS A 29 15.71 -6.51 7.46
N LEU A 30 15.81 -6.62 6.13
CA LEU A 30 16.37 -5.56 5.26
C LEU A 30 15.62 -4.24 5.37
N ILE A 31 14.29 -4.26 5.44
CA ILE A 31 13.46 -3.05 5.56
C ILE A 31 13.01 -2.76 7.00
N THR A 32 13.55 -3.49 7.98
CA THR A 32 13.23 -3.34 9.41
C THR A 32 11.72 -3.41 9.70
N ARG A 33 11.01 -4.33 9.03
CA ARG A 33 9.57 -4.58 9.22
C ARG A 33 9.31 -5.97 9.75
N SER A 34 8.09 -6.21 10.22
CA SER A 34 7.68 -7.55 10.61
C SER A 34 7.51 -8.45 9.36
N PRO A 35 7.89 -9.74 9.40
CA PRO A 35 7.62 -10.69 8.30
C PRO A 35 6.13 -10.79 7.96
N SER A 36 5.27 -10.58 8.96
CA SER A 36 3.82 -10.56 8.79
C SER A 36 3.34 -9.40 7.90
N THR A 37 4.04 -8.26 7.93
CA THR A 37 3.73 -7.09 7.09
C THR A 37 3.98 -7.43 5.62
N ILE A 38 5.12 -8.05 5.32
CA ILE A 38 5.48 -8.46 3.96
C ILE A 38 4.53 -9.56 3.46
N SER A 39 4.23 -10.55 4.29
CA SER A 39 3.28 -11.62 3.92
C SER A 39 1.90 -11.06 3.56
N ARG A 40 1.40 -10.10 4.36
CA ARG A 40 0.13 -9.42 4.09
C ARG A 40 0.18 -8.59 2.81
N GLU A 41 1.29 -7.88 2.57
CA GLU A 41 1.46 -7.08 1.36
C GLU A 41 1.47 -7.94 0.09
N LEU A 42 2.24 -9.04 0.10
CA LEU A 42 2.30 -9.98 -1.02
C LEU A 42 0.96 -10.66 -1.27
N ARG A 43 0.25 -11.06 -0.21
CA ARG A 43 -1.08 -11.67 -0.33
C ARG A 43 -2.10 -10.70 -0.91
N ARG A 44 -2.08 -9.44 -0.48
CA ARG A 44 -3.04 -8.41 -0.89
C ARG A 44 -2.83 -7.91 -2.32
N ASN A 45 -1.58 -7.89 -2.80
CA ASN A 45 -1.24 -7.38 -4.13
C ASN A 45 -0.61 -8.45 -5.02
N ARG A 46 -1.04 -9.71 -4.85
CA ARG A 46 -0.65 -10.82 -5.73
C ARG A 46 -1.29 -10.64 -7.10
N ASP A 47 -0.50 -10.77 -8.15
CA ASP A 47 -1.00 -10.77 -9.52
C ASP A 47 -1.69 -12.10 -9.87
N VAL A 48 -2.43 -12.14 -10.99
CA VAL A 48 -3.12 -13.33 -11.50
C VAL A 48 -2.13 -14.49 -11.71
N CYS A 49 -0.95 -14.17 -12.24
CA CYS A 49 0.14 -15.12 -12.45
C CYS A 49 0.96 -15.44 -11.18
N GLY A 50 0.53 -14.97 -10.00
CA GLY A 50 1.24 -15.20 -8.73
C GLY A 50 2.45 -14.27 -8.49
N GLY A 51 2.71 -13.34 -9.41
CA GLY A 51 3.77 -12.34 -9.30
C GLY A 51 3.46 -11.22 -8.30
N TYR A 52 4.45 -10.36 -8.06
CA TYR A 52 4.31 -9.14 -7.27
C TYR A 52 4.97 -7.96 -7.99
N SER A 53 4.23 -6.86 -8.10
CA SER A 53 4.68 -5.61 -8.70
C SER A 53 4.45 -4.45 -7.74
N ALA A 54 5.51 -3.75 -7.36
CA ALA A 54 5.48 -2.59 -6.47
C ALA A 54 4.61 -1.47 -7.04
N ARG A 55 4.69 -1.23 -8.36
CA ARG A 55 3.86 -0.24 -9.06
C ARG A 55 2.38 -0.56 -8.94
N MET A 56 2.00 -1.81 -9.20
CA MET A 56 0.60 -2.24 -9.07
C MET A 56 0.12 -2.17 -7.63
N ALA A 57 0.96 -2.58 -6.66
CA ALA A 57 0.64 -2.48 -5.24
C ALA A 57 0.39 -1.03 -4.78
N GLN A 58 1.15 -0.07 -5.34
CA GLN A 58 0.95 1.36 -5.11
C GLN A 58 -0.38 1.86 -5.68
N GLN A 59 -0.67 1.54 -6.94
CA GLN A 59 -1.93 1.93 -7.59
C GLN A 59 -3.13 1.33 -6.86
N GLN A 60 -3.07 0.05 -6.49
CA GLN A 60 -4.10 -0.64 -5.72
C GLN A 60 -4.33 0.00 -4.34
N MET A 61 -3.26 0.42 -3.65
CA MET A 61 -3.37 1.14 -2.38
C MET A 61 -4.08 2.49 -2.57
N GLN A 62 -3.71 3.25 -3.61
CA GLN A 62 -4.36 4.52 -3.92
C GLN A 62 -5.85 4.35 -4.26
N ALA A 63 -6.19 3.37 -5.10
CA ALA A 63 -7.57 3.06 -5.46
C ALA A 63 -8.42 2.71 -4.23
N ARG A 64 -7.91 1.86 -3.33
CA ARG A 64 -8.58 1.53 -2.07
C ARG A 64 -8.79 2.76 -1.19
N ARG A 65 -7.78 3.62 -1.08
CA ARG A 65 -7.89 4.87 -0.32
C ARG A 65 -8.94 5.83 -0.88
N GLN A 66 -9.12 5.89 -2.19
CA GLN A 66 -10.16 6.73 -2.80
C GLN A 66 -11.56 6.26 -2.39
N GLY A 67 -11.83 4.95 -2.40
CA GLY A 67 -13.12 4.39 -2.01
C GLY A 67 -13.46 4.51 -0.51
N CYS A 68 -12.45 4.54 0.36
CA CYS A 68 -12.65 4.64 1.81
C CYS A 68 -12.88 6.07 2.32
N ARG A 69 -12.74 7.10 1.47
CA ARG A 69 -12.90 8.49 1.91
C ARG A 69 -14.38 8.89 1.85
N PRO A 70 -14.97 9.38 2.96
CA PRO A 70 -16.32 9.91 2.94
C PRO A 70 -16.38 11.09 1.97
N LYS A 71 -17.53 11.24 1.29
CA LYS A 71 -17.79 12.40 0.43
C LYS A 71 -17.57 13.68 1.24
N ARG A 72 -16.92 14.68 0.62
CA ARG A 72 -16.74 15.98 1.26
C ARG A 72 -18.12 16.55 1.61
N LYS A 73 -18.31 16.92 2.87
CA LYS A 73 -19.57 17.49 3.37
C LYS A 73 -19.79 18.94 2.89
N LEU A 74 -18.68 19.66 2.68
CA LEU A 74 -18.66 21.02 2.15
C LEU A 74 -18.14 20.95 0.72
N LEU A 75 -19.01 21.29 -0.23
CA LEU A 75 -18.70 21.35 -1.66
C LEU A 75 -18.67 22.82 -2.08
N PRO A 76 -17.62 23.28 -2.78
CA PRO A 76 -17.61 24.63 -3.35
C PRO A 76 -18.85 24.86 -4.21
N GLY A 77 -19.55 25.98 -4.01
CA GLY A 77 -20.79 26.33 -4.72
C GLY A 77 -22.07 25.68 -4.16
N SER A 78 -22.03 25.09 -2.97
CA SER A 78 -23.25 24.71 -2.23
C SER A 78 -23.66 25.82 -1.26
N GLU A 79 -24.96 25.97 -0.98
CA GLU A 79 -25.48 26.96 -0.01
C GLU A 79 -24.78 26.87 1.35
N ARG A 80 -24.46 25.65 1.81
CA ARG A 80 -23.72 25.41 3.07
C ARG A 80 -22.26 25.86 3.02
N PHE A 81 -21.66 26.00 1.85
CA PHE A 81 -20.28 26.47 1.69
C PHE A 81 -20.17 28.00 1.80
N GLU A 82 -21.24 28.73 1.49
CA GLU A 82 -21.27 30.20 1.61
C GLU A 82 -21.48 30.70 3.05
N LEU A 83 -21.90 29.80 3.95
CA LEU A 83 -22.20 30.10 5.35
C LEU A 83 -21.03 29.85 6.32
N VAL A 84 -19.90 29.34 5.83
CA VAL A 84 -18.68 29.04 6.61
C VAL A 84 -17.57 29.97 6.19
#